data_AF-A0AAX0K735-F1
#
_entry.id   AF-A0AAX0K735-F1
#
_cell.length_a   1.000
_cell.length_b   1.000
_cell.length_c   1.000
_cell.angle_alpha   90.00
_cell.angle_beta   90.00
_cell.angle_gamma   90.00
#
_symmetry.space_group_name_H-M   'P 1'
#
loop_
_entity.id
_entity.type
_entity.pdbx_description
1 polymer ?
#
loop_
_entity_poly.entity_id
_entity_poly.type
_entity_poly.pdbx_seq_one_letter_code
_entity_poly.pdbx_strand_id
1 'polypeptide(L)'
;MASAPDKDQEWECNRPSFVVYGDGGKITISENGKLTPPSHQHSEALIEFAIDYLKNNKKQGLMKRIGRCMGYLQVAAEIEMMASGADNDAVVLEALLRDFDNTPFKKAPVDWMQPGMTYLKGRI
;
A
#
# COMPACT_ATOMS: atom_id res chain seq x y z
N MET A 1 9.90 33.42 18.37
CA MET A 1 10.81 32.38 17.85
C MET A 1 10.00 31.49 16.94
N ALA A 2 10.23 31.53 15.62
CA ALA A 2 9.64 30.57 14.69
C ALA A 2 10.35 29.23 14.89
N SER A 3 9.60 28.18 15.24
CA SER A 3 10.13 26.82 15.25
C SER A 3 10.64 26.50 13.85
N ALA A 4 11.87 25.99 13.74
CA ALA A 4 12.35 25.47 12.47
C ALA A 4 11.32 24.44 11.94
N PRO A 5 10.99 24.44 10.64
CA PRO A 5 10.12 23.40 10.09
C PRO A 5 10.76 22.06 10.42
N ASP A 6 9.97 21.19 11.05
CA ASP A 6 10.42 19.84 11.36
C ASP A 6 10.84 19.20 10.04
N LYS A 7 12.02 18.57 9.98
CA LYS A 7 12.51 17.99 8.72
C LYS A 7 11.66 16.81 8.25
N ASP A 8 10.80 16.28 9.12
CA ASP A 8 9.75 15.33 8.77
C ASP A 8 8.58 15.98 8.00
N GLN A 9 8.41 17.31 8.12
CA GLN A 9 7.34 18.09 7.48
C GLN A 9 7.54 18.26 5.97
N GLU A 10 8.78 18.26 5.50
CA GLU A 10 9.11 18.42 4.08
C GLU A 10 8.44 17.32 3.24
N TRP A 11 8.41 16.07 3.74
CA TRP A 11 7.86 14.92 3.02
C TRP A 11 6.37 14.69 3.29
N GLU A 12 5.75 15.52 4.14
CA GLU A 12 4.29 15.59 4.20
C GLU A 12 3.70 16.17 2.91
N CYS A 13 4.46 17.00 2.18
CA CYS A 13 4.03 17.63 0.94
C CYS A 13 3.78 16.66 -0.23
N ASN A 14 4.44 15.49 -0.23
CA ASN A 14 4.25 14.47 -1.28
C ASN A 14 3.22 13.41 -0.88
N ARG A 15 2.59 13.50 0.31
CA ARG A 15 1.60 12.50 0.70
C ARG A 15 0.40 12.54 -0.26
N PRO A 16 -0.25 11.40 -0.48
CA PRO A 16 -1.53 11.39 -1.16
C PRO A 16 -2.51 12.37 -0.52
N SER A 17 -3.36 13.00 -1.34
CA SER A 17 -4.37 13.98 -0.90
C SER A 17 -5.49 13.38 -0.05
N PHE A 18 -5.50 12.06 0.10
CA PHE A 18 -6.47 11.31 0.86
C PHE A 18 -5.87 10.65 2.10
N VAL A 19 -6.74 10.33 3.05
CA VAL A 19 -6.37 9.59 4.26
C VAL A 19 -6.97 8.20 4.20
N VAL A 20 -6.17 7.20 4.55
CA VAL A 20 -6.58 5.80 4.65
C VAL A 20 -6.86 5.46 6.11
N TYR A 21 -8.04 4.91 6.39
CA TYR A 21 -8.41 4.34 7.68
C TYR A 21 -8.54 2.83 7.57
N GLY A 22 -8.11 2.11 8.61
CA GLY A 22 -8.33 0.67 8.74
C GLY A 22 -9.17 0.38 9.98
N ASP A 23 -10.28 -0.34 9.79
CA ASP A 23 -11.12 -0.86 10.88
C ASP A 23 -11.45 -2.33 10.62
N GLY A 24 -11.01 -3.22 11.52
CA GLY A 24 -11.44 -4.63 11.53
C GLY A 24 -11.24 -5.42 10.23
N GLY A 25 -10.29 -5.04 9.36
CA GLY A 25 -10.08 -5.67 8.05
C GLY A 25 -10.69 -4.92 6.86
N LYS A 26 -11.43 -3.83 7.10
CA LYS A 26 -11.94 -2.94 6.06
C LYS A 26 -11.14 -1.65 5.98
N ILE A 27 -10.86 -1.25 4.75
CA ILE A 27 -10.24 0.04 4.46
C ILE A 27 -11.34 1.04 4.08
N THR A 28 -11.25 2.25 4.61
CA THR A 28 -12.06 3.38 4.17
C THR A 28 -11.15 4.53 3.79
N ILE A 29 -11.52 5.27 2.75
CA ILE A 29 -10.76 6.42 2.29
C ILE A 29 -11.52 7.69 2.64
N SER A 30 -10.79 8.73 3.04
CA SER A 30 -11.33 10.07 3.21
C SER A 30 -10.61 11.04 2.29
N GLU A 31 -11.39 11.72 1.46
CA GLU A 31 -10.95 12.81 0.60
C GLU A 31 -11.69 14.09 0.94
N ASN A 32 -10.95 15.17 1.21
CA ASN A 32 -11.54 16.47 1.55
C ASN A 32 -12.56 16.39 2.70
N GLY A 33 -12.30 15.51 3.68
CA GLY A 33 -13.18 15.25 4.84
C GLY A 33 -14.43 14.41 4.55
N LYS A 34 -14.57 13.83 3.35
CA LYS A 34 -15.67 12.95 2.98
C LYS A 34 -15.18 11.53 2.79
N LEU A 35 -15.93 10.56 3.31
CA LEU A 35 -15.66 9.16 3.08
C LEU A 35 -16.00 8.79 1.63
N THR A 36 -15.05 8.15 0.96
CA THR A 36 -15.16 7.66 -0.41
C THR A 36 -14.85 6.16 -0.46
N PRO A 37 -15.49 5.42 -1.38
CA PRO A 37 -15.10 4.04 -1.64
C PRO A 37 -13.64 3.95 -2.13
N PRO A 38 -12.90 2.91 -1.74
CA PRO A 38 -11.62 2.58 -2.37
C PRO A 38 -11.74 2.47 -3.89
N SER A 39 -10.71 2.88 -4.61
CA SER A 39 -10.69 2.85 -6.08
C SER A 39 -9.28 2.59 -6.59
N HIS A 40 -9.17 2.15 -7.85
CA HIS A 40 -7.89 1.92 -8.54
C HIS A 40 -6.96 3.15 -8.45
N GLN A 41 -7.51 4.36 -8.59
CA GLN A 41 -6.72 5.61 -8.51
C GLN A 41 -6.06 5.80 -7.14
N HIS A 42 -6.72 5.39 -6.06
CA HIS A 42 -6.12 5.46 -4.73
C HIS A 42 -4.99 4.44 -4.56
N SER A 43 -5.13 3.25 -5.15
CA SER A 43 -4.08 2.23 -5.18
C SER A 43 -2.84 2.76 -5.93
N GLU A 44 -3.03 3.28 -7.14
CA GLU A 44 -1.96 3.85 -7.96
C GLU A 44 -1.24 5.00 -7.24
N ALA A 45 -1.98 5.93 -6.65
CA ALA A 45 -1.40 7.05 -5.90
C ALA A 45 -0.53 6.59 -4.71
N LEU A 46 -0.92 5.52 -4.02
CA LEU A 46 -0.10 4.94 -2.95
C LEU A 46 1.16 4.26 -3.49
N ILE A 47 1.08 3.59 -4.64
CA ILE A 47 2.23 2.97 -5.31
C ILE A 47 3.23 4.05 -5.73
N GLU A 48 2.76 5.11 -6.38
CA GLU A 48 3.59 6.25 -6.78
C GLU A 48 4.28 6.89 -5.58
N PHE A 49 3.52 7.13 -4.51
CA PHE A 49 4.07 7.65 -3.26
C PHE A 49 5.12 6.71 -2.65
N ALA A 50 4.86 5.41 -2.61
CA ALA A 50 5.79 4.43 -2.06
C ALA A 50 7.11 4.40 -2.86
N ILE A 51 7.04 4.48 -4.19
CA ILE A 51 8.22 4.53 -5.07
C ILE A 51 9.01 5.82 -4.85
N ASP A 52 8.34 6.98 -4.80
CA ASP A 52 8.97 8.27 -4.52
C ASP A 52 9.64 8.27 -3.14
N TYR A 53 8.93 7.81 -2.11
CA TYR A 53 9.43 7.71 -0.74
C TYR A 53 10.68 6.81 -0.67
N LEU A 54 10.65 5.66 -1.34
CA LEU A 54 11.78 4.74 -1.38
C LEU A 54 13.00 5.38 -2.05
N LYS A 55 12.81 6.07 -3.17
CA LYS A 55 13.91 6.64 -3.98
C LYS A 55 14.50 7.90 -3.36
N ASN A 56 13.64 8.79 -2.87
CA ASN A 56 13.99 10.18 -2.60
C ASN A 56 14.10 10.51 -1.10
N ASN A 57 13.55 9.70 -0.18
CA ASN A 57 13.69 9.93 1.27
C ASN A 57 15.02 9.46 1.88
N LYS A 58 16.15 9.82 1.27
CA LYS A 58 17.48 9.35 1.67
C LYS A 58 17.92 9.78 3.08
N LYS A 59 17.25 10.79 3.66
CA LYS A 59 17.45 11.21 5.06
C LYS A 59 17.05 10.12 6.06
N GLN A 60 16.10 9.26 5.69
CA GLN A 60 15.72 8.09 6.48
C GLN A 60 16.59 6.89 6.10
N GLY A 61 16.95 6.08 7.11
CA GLY A 61 17.70 4.84 6.90
C GLY A 61 17.01 3.90 5.90
N LEU A 62 17.80 3.16 5.11
CA LEU A 62 17.29 2.32 4.03
C LEU A 62 16.24 1.30 4.52
N MET A 63 16.50 0.62 5.64
CA MET A 63 15.54 -0.34 6.21
C MET A 63 14.22 0.31 6.61
N LYS A 64 14.25 1.53 7.15
CA LYS A 64 13.04 2.28 7.51
C LYS A 64 12.23 2.67 6.28
N ARG A 65 12.91 3.05 5.18
CA ARG A 65 12.26 3.29 3.89
C ARG A 65 11.61 2.02 3.35
N ILE A 66 12.37 0.91 3.28
CA ILE A 66 11.85 -0.37 2.80
C ILE A 66 10.61 -0.79 3.60
N GLY A 67 10.69 -0.79 4.94
CA GLY A 67 9.57 -1.19 5.78
C GLY A 67 8.32 -0.32 5.60
N ARG A 68 8.48 1.00 5.48
CA ARG A 68 7.35 1.90 5.21
C ARG A 68 6.73 1.68 3.84
N CYS A 69 7.55 1.52 2.79
CA CYS A 69 7.07 1.26 1.44
C CYS A 69 6.34 -0.09 1.35
N MET A 70 6.81 -1.13 2.04
CA MET A 70 6.08 -2.40 2.14
C MET A 70 4.67 -2.19 2.71
N GLY A 71 4.54 -1.40 3.78
CA GLY A 71 3.23 -1.06 4.36
C GLY A 71 2.31 -0.30 3.39
N TYR A 72 2.84 0.69 2.66
CA TYR A 72 2.05 1.39 1.64
C TYR A 72 1.60 0.46 0.50
N LEU A 73 2.46 -0.43 0.04
CA LEU A 73 2.14 -1.40 -1.01
C LEU A 73 1.13 -2.46 -0.54
N GLN A 74 1.17 -2.85 0.74
CA GLN A 74 0.14 -3.71 1.35
C GLN A 74 -1.23 -3.05 1.31
N VAL A 75 -1.31 -1.77 1.72
CA VAL A 75 -2.55 -0.99 1.70
C VAL A 75 -3.05 -0.78 0.26
N ALA A 76 -2.15 -0.50 -0.69
CA ALA A 76 -2.50 -0.38 -2.10
C ALA A 76 -3.11 -1.68 -2.65
N ALA A 77 -2.54 -2.84 -2.32
CA ALA A 77 -3.07 -4.13 -2.73
C ALA A 77 -4.46 -4.42 -2.16
N GLU A 78 -4.73 -4.06 -0.90
CA GLU A 78 -6.07 -4.17 -0.31
C GLU A 78 -7.09 -3.23 -0.97
N ILE A 79 -6.70 -1.99 -1.28
CA ILE A 79 -7.55 -1.04 -2.02
C ILE A 79 -7.87 -1.58 -3.42
N GLU A 80 -6.89 -2.12 -4.13
CA GLU A 80 -7.05 -2.70 -5.46
C GLU A 80 -8.00 -3.90 -5.45
N MET A 81 -7.87 -4.76 -4.44
CA MET A 81 -8.79 -5.88 -4.22
C MET A 81 -10.24 -5.39 -4.06
N MET A 82 -10.47 -4.39 -3.20
CA MET A 82 -11.80 -3.83 -2.97
C MET A 82 -12.35 -3.12 -4.23
N ALA A 83 -11.51 -2.35 -4.92
CA ALA A 83 -11.89 -1.65 -6.15
C ALA A 83 -12.26 -2.61 -7.28
N SER A 84 -11.61 -3.79 -7.34
CA SER A 84 -11.90 -4.86 -8.30
C SER A 84 -13.15 -5.68 -7.95
N GLY A 85 -13.72 -5.50 -6.75
CA GLY A 85 -14.82 -6.32 -6.25
C GLY A 85 -14.43 -7.74 -5.81
N ALA A 86 -13.12 -8.01 -5.67
CA ALA A 86 -12.62 -9.32 -5.24
C ALA A 86 -13.00 -9.68 -3.79
N ASP A 87 -13.34 -8.70 -2.96
CA ASP A 87 -13.90 -8.91 -1.62
C ASP A 87 -15.31 -9.54 -1.65
N ASN A 88 -16.02 -9.44 -2.78
CA ASN A 88 -17.37 -9.94 -2.95
C ASN A 88 -17.48 -11.10 -3.96
N ASP A 89 -16.41 -11.41 -4.69
CA ASP A 89 -16.39 -12.45 -5.73
C ASP A 89 -15.14 -13.33 -5.64
N ALA A 90 -15.35 -14.61 -5.33
CA ALA A 90 -14.28 -15.59 -5.17
C ALA A 90 -13.50 -15.87 -6.46
N VAL A 91 -14.14 -15.77 -7.64
CA VAL A 91 -13.47 -15.99 -8.93
C VAL A 91 -12.56 -14.80 -9.24
N VAL A 92 -13.03 -13.57 -9.01
CA VAL A 92 -12.22 -12.36 -9.16
C VAL A 92 -11.06 -12.37 -8.18
N LEU A 93 -11.32 -12.78 -6.93
CA LEU A 93 -10.28 -12.94 -5.91
C LEU A 93 -9.21 -13.95 -6.32
N GLU A 94 -9.59 -15.13 -6.81
CA GLU A 94 -8.63 -16.13 -7.27
C GLU A 94 -7.77 -15.63 -8.43
N ALA A 95 -8.38 -14.92 -9.38
CA ALA A 95 -7.65 -14.31 -10.49
C ALA A 95 -6.62 -13.27 -9.98
N LEU A 96 -7.04 -12.38 -9.09
CA LEU A 96 -6.18 -11.35 -8.51
C LEU A 96 -5.04 -11.96 -7.68
N LEU A 97 -5.32 -12.98 -6.86
CA LEU A 97 -4.29 -13.66 -6.08
C LEU A 97 -3.24 -14.35 -6.97
N ARG A 98 -3.63 -14.89 -8.13
CA ARG A 98 -2.69 -15.48 -9.10
C ARG A 98 -1.79 -14.43 -9.72
N ASP A 99 -2.33 -13.28 -10.10
CA ASP A 99 -1.53 -12.18 -10.66
C ASP A 99 -0.58 -11.57 -9.61
N PHE A 100 -1.05 -11.51 -8.36
CA PHE A 100 -0.27 -11.03 -7.23
C PHE A 100 0.87 -11.99 -6.85
N ASP A 101 0.68 -13.29 -7.04
CA ASP A 101 1.67 -14.33 -6.74
C ASP A 101 2.76 -14.45 -7.82
N ASN A 102 3.56 -13.40 -7.98
CA ASN A 102 4.64 -13.34 -8.95
C ASN A 102 5.99 -13.05 -8.27
N THR A 103 6.75 -14.11 -8.01
CA THR A 103 8.05 -14.01 -7.35
C THR A 103 9.11 -13.36 -8.26
N PRO A 104 9.94 -12.43 -7.75
CA PRO A 104 11.02 -11.85 -8.55
C PRO A 104 12.19 -12.83 -8.80
N PHE A 105 12.16 -14.01 -8.17
CA PHE A 105 13.19 -15.03 -8.31
C PHE A 105 12.95 -15.90 -9.55
N LYS A 106 14.01 -16.14 -10.35
CA LYS A 106 13.96 -17.10 -11.47
C LYS A 106 13.60 -18.52 -11.04
N LYS A 107 14.01 -18.89 -9.83
CA LYS A 107 13.60 -20.09 -9.10
C LYS A 107 13.43 -19.67 -7.65
N ALA A 108 12.20 -19.71 -7.14
CA ALA A 108 11.95 -19.37 -5.75
C ALA A 108 12.74 -20.30 -4.81
N PRO A 109 13.41 -19.78 -3.78
CA PRO A 109 13.91 -20.58 -2.68
C PRO A 109 12.80 -21.44 -2.05
N VAL A 110 13.16 -22.60 -1.48
CA VAL A 110 12.19 -23.51 -0.83
C VAL A 110 11.49 -22.84 0.35
N ASP A 111 12.16 -21.89 0.99
CA ASP A 111 11.70 -21.09 2.11
C ASP A 111 11.16 -19.71 1.69
N TRP A 112 10.90 -19.49 0.40
CA TRP A 112 10.27 -18.26 -0.07
C TRP A 112 8.87 -18.13 0.50
N MET A 113 8.71 -17.22 1.45
CA MET A 113 7.40 -16.75 1.87
C MET A 113 6.86 -15.83 0.78
N GLN A 114 5.70 -16.17 0.20
CA GLN A 114 4.94 -15.31 -0.71
C GLN A 114 4.26 -14.23 0.15
N PRO A 115 4.97 -13.14 0.50
CA PRO A 115 4.63 -12.38 1.69
C PRO A 115 3.35 -11.58 1.48
N GLY A 116 3.16 -11.02 0.27
CA GLY A 116 1.94 -10.30 -0.03
C GLY A 116 0.73 -11.21 -0.30
N MET A 117 0.90 -12.43 -0.85
CA MET A 117 -0.22 -13.37 -0.97
C MET A 117 -0.65 -13.90 0.41
N THR A 118 0.31 -14.24 1.26
CA THR A 118 0.04 -14.63 2.66
C THR A 118 -0.66 -13.50 3.40
N TYR A 119 -0.22 -12.26 3.18
CA TYR A 119 -0.85 -11.07 3.72
C TYR A 119 -2.32 -10.92 3.27
N LEU A 120 -2.58 -10.89 1.96
CA LEU A 120 -3.93 -10.70 1.43
C LEU A 120 -4.89 -11.82 1.91
N LYS A 121 -4.45 -13.08 1.92
CA LYS A 121 -5.25 -14.21 2.44
C LYS A 121 -5.60 -14.08 3.91
N GLY A 122 -4.75 -13.47 4.73
CA GLY A 122 -5.01 -13.25 6.15
C GLY A 122 -5.88 -12.02 6.45
N ARG A 123 -6.18 -11.20 5.43
CA ARG A 123 -7.02 -10.00 5.54
C ARG A 123 -8.47 -10.22 5.08
N ILE A 124 -8.70 -11.32 4.36
CA ILE A 124 -10.01 -11.78 3.88
C ILE A 124 -10.73 -12.54 5.00
#